data_AF-A0A7W0PZW8-F1
#
_entry.id   AF-A0A7W0PZW8-F1
#
_cell.length_a   1.000
_cell.length_b   1.000
_cell.length_c   1.000
_cell.angle_alpha   90.00
_cell.angle_beta   90.00
_cell.angle_gamma   90.00
#
_symmetry.space_group_name_H-M   'P 1'
#
loop_
_entity.id
_entity.type
_entity.pdbx_description
1 polymer ?
#
loop_
_entity_poly.entity_id
_entity_poly.type
_entity_poly.pdbx_seq_one_letter_code
_entity_poly.pdbx_strand_id
1 'polypeptide(L)'
;RTGVPLAVGHVERFNPAVQALEAKLAEGALGRIFQIHARRLSPFPIRVGDAGVAMDLATHDLDVMGLLAGKPIRISAETEQKAHRTHEDLLAALIRFDSGIVGVLEVNWLTPDKVRQLTVTGERGMFVVDYLNQHLTLYENAHATKAWDTIAIFEGVTEGNVTRFALQRVEPLRAQLESFVAAVRGDGPLVVSGEDGVRAVRLALAAVEAGASGRTVSL
;
A
#
# COMPACT_ATOMS: atom_id res chain seq x y z
N ARG A 1 -16.51 -20.54 15.23
CA ARG A 1 -16.39 -20.31 13.77
C ARG A 1 -17.33 -21.29 13.05
N THR A 2 -18.10 -20.84 12.05
CA THR A 2 -19.14 -21.65 11.37
C THR A 2 -18.65 -22.35 10.09
N GLY A 3 -17.40 -22.15 9.66
CA GLY A 3 -16.84 -22.77 8.45
C GLY A 3 -17.28 -22.12 7.14
N VAL A 4 -17.99 -20.99 7.19
CA VAL A 4 -18.46 -20.27 5.99
C VAL A 4 -17.35 -19.34 5.45
N PRO A 5 -17.05 -19.37 4.13
CA PRO A 5 -16.13 -18.41 3.52
C PRO A 5 -16.60 -16.96 3.67
N LEU A 6 -15.71 -16.06 4.09
CA LEU A 6 -15.98 -14.63 4.24
C LEU A 6 -14.84 -13.82 3.61
N ALA A 7 -15.13 -13.09 2.53
CA ALA A 7 -14.18 -12.20 1.86
C ALA A 7 -14.47 -10.73 2.15
N VAL A 8 -13.41 -9.91 2.11
CA VAL A 8 -13.50 -8.44 2.21
C VAL A 8 -13.08 -7.80 0.89
N GLY A 9 -13.67 -6.66 0.57
CA GLY A 9 -13.48 -5.89 -0.67
C GLY A 9 -12.11 -5.22 -0.85
N HIS A 10 -10.99 -5.84 -0.48
CA HIS A 10 -9.64 -5.31 -0.78
C HIS A 10 -9.25 -5.53 -2.24
N VAL A 11 -9.86 -4.74 -3.12
CA VAL A 11 -9.77 -4.89 -4.58
C VAL A 11 -8.35 -4.71 -5.13
N GLU A 12 -7.49 -3.92 -4.46
CA GLU A 12 -6.12 -3.64 -4.93
C GLU A 12 -5.21 -4.88 -4.88
N ARG A 13 -5.52 -5.90 -4.06
CA ARG A 13 -4.84 -7.21 -4.11
C ARG A 13 -5.04 -7.97 -5.43
N PHE A 14 -6.06 -7.58 -6.20
CA PHE A 14 -6.37 -8.13 -7.52
C PHE A 14 -5.92 -7.19 -8.65
N ASN A 15 -5.22 -6.10 -8.33
CA ASN A 15 -4.61 -5.23 -9.32
C ASN A 15 -3.35 -5.91 -9.90
N PRO A 16 -3.25 -6.09 -11.24
CA PRO A 16 -2.11 -6.77 -11.85
C PRO A 16 -0.75 -6.16 -11.49
N ALA A 17 -0.70 -4.84 -11.27
CA ALA A 17 0.52 -4.16 -10.88
C ALA A 17 0.99 -4.54 -9.47
N VAL A 18 0.05 -4.74 -8.53
CA VAL A 18 0.33 -5.18 -7.16
C VAL A 18 0.76 -6.64 -7.15
N GLN A 19 0.07 -7.52 -7.88
CA GLN A 19 0.42 -8.93 -7.99
C GLN A 19 1.81 -9.12 -8.63
N ALA A 20 2.10 -8.37 -9.70
CA ALA A 20 3.40 -8.40 -10.34
C ALA A 20 4.52 -7.85 -9.43
N LEU A 21 4.21 -6.81 -8.63
CA LEU A 21 5.13 -6.29 -7.62
C LEU A 21 5.44 -7.37 -6.57
N GLU A 22 4.41 -7.98 -5.97
CA GLU A 22 4.56 -9.02 -4.95
C GLU A 22 5.44 -10.18 -5.47
N ALA A 23 5.17 -10.68 -6.68
CA ALA A 23 5.96 -11.73 -7.30
C ALA A 23 7.45 -11.34 -7.45
N LYS A 24 7.73 -10.13 -7.93
CA LYS A 24 9.11 -9.64 -8.12
C LYS A 24 9.84 -9.42 -6.79
N LEU A 25 9.13 -8.96 -5.76
CA LEU A 25 9.71 -8.83 -4.42
C LEU A 25 10.02 -10.21 -3.82
N ALA A 26 9.16 -11.20 -4.03
CA ALA A 26 9.41 -12.59 -3.63
C ALA A 26 10.64 -13.20 -4.34
N GLU A 27 10.90 -12.80 -5.59
CA GLU A 27 12.11 -13.15 -6.34
C GLU A 27 13.38 -12.40 -5.86
N GLY A 28 13.25 -11.47 -4.91
CA GLY A 28 14.38 -10.71 -4.36
C GLY A 28 14.89 -9.59 -5.26
N ALA A 29 14.05 -9.11 -6.21
CA ALA A 29 14.43 -8.12 -7.21
C ALA A 29 15.02 -6.82 -6.63
N LEU A 30 14.57 -6.39 -5.44
CA LEU A 30 15.12 -5.21 -4.76
C LEU A 30 16.17 -5.51 -3.68
N GLY A 31 16.48 -6.78 -3.41
CA GLY A 31 17.28 -7.15 -2.23
C GLY A 31 16.54 -6.77 -0.94
N ARG A 32 17.24 -6.17 0.02
CA ARG A 32 16.60 -5.65 1.22
C ARG A 32 15.72 -4.46 0.89
N ILE A 33 14.48 -4.49 1.36
CA ILE A 33 13.51 -3.39 1.24
C ILE A 33 13.70 -2.44 2.43
N PHE A 34 13.68 -1.14 2.16
CA PHE A 34 13.84 -0.09 3.17
C PHE A 34 12.52 0.61 3.48
N GLN A 35 11.77 0.96 2.43
CA GLN A 35 10.61 1.82 2.54
C GLN A 35 9.49 1.40 1.57
N ILE A 36 8.25 1.54 2.03
CA ILE A 36 7.06 1.57 1.18
C ILE A 36 6.38 2.92 1.36
N HIS A 37 6.09 3.61 0.26
CA HIS A 37 5.42 4.90 0.24
C HIS A 37 4.14 4.82 -0.59
N ALA A 38 2.98 5.00 0.03
CA ALA A 38 1.69 5.02 -0.63
C ALA A 38 1.11 6.43 -0.66
N ARG A 39 0.59 6.83 -1.83
CA ARG A 39 -0.07 8.11 -2.05
C ARG A 39 -1.43 7.88 -2.69
N ARG A 40 -2.50 8.28 -2.00
CA ARG A 40 -3.89 8.20 -2.50
C ARG A 40 -4.58 9.54 -2.30
N LEU A 41 -4.49 10.35 -3.34
CA LEU A 41 -4.90 11.76 -3.33
C LEU A 41 -6.00 11.97 -4.36
N SER A 42 -6.99 12.78 -4.03
CA SER A 42 -8.02 13.18 -4.99
C SER A 42 -8.69 14.48 -4.58
N PRO A 43 -9.49 15.08 -5.47
CA PRO A 43 -10.43 16.12 -5.06
C PRO A 43 -11.45 15.59 -4.05
N PHE A 44 -12.09 16.51 -3.35
CA PHE A 44 -13.14 16.20 -2.40
C PHE A 44 -14.31 15.48 -3.07
N PRO A 45 -14.75 14.32 -2.55
CA PRO A 45 -15.82 13.55 -3.17
C PRO A 45 -17.17 14.23 -2.98
N ILE A 46 -18.05 14.12 -3.99
CA ILE A 46 -19.40 14.71 -3.94
C ILE A 46 -20.32 13.95 -2.96
N ARG A 47 -20.00 12.69 -2.63
CA ARG A 47 -20.93 11.73 -1.99
C ARG A 47 -20.48 11.17 -0.64
N VAL A 48 -19.32 11.54 -0.12
CA VAL A 48 -18.87 11.05 1.20
C VAL A 48 -19.24 12.09 2.26
N GLY A 49 -20.00 11.67 3.27
CA GLY A 49 -20.43 12.56 4.35
C GLY A 49 -20.43 11.93 5.74
N ASP A 50 -20.20 10.62 5.84
CA ASP A 50 -20.28 9.85 7.08
C ASP A 50 -18.94 9.22 7.49
N ALA A 51 -17.88 9.38 6.71
CA ALA A 51 -16.55 8.86 7.00
C ALA A 51 -15.45 9.87 6.63
N GLY A 52 -14.33 9.83 7.37
CA GLY A 52 -13.11 10.56 7.04
C GLY A 52 -12.26 9.87 5.98
N VAL A 53 -11.28 10.60 5.45
CA VAL A 53 -10.41 10.09 4.38
C VAL A 53 -9.62 8.86 4.79
N ALA A 54 -9.30 8.69 6.07
CA ALA A 54 -8.55 7.53 6.53
C ALA A 54 -9.38 6.24 6.36
N MET A 55 -10.65 6.28 6.75
CA MET A 55 -11.52 5.10 6.65
C MET A 55 -11.86 4.75 5.21
N ASP A 56 -12.12 5.76 4.37
CA ASP A 56 -12.50 5.56 2.96
C ASP A 56 -11.30 5.18 2.08
N LEU A 57 -10.16 5.86 2.24
CA LEU A 57 -9.02 5.73 1.32
C LEU A 57 -7.84 4.97 1.91
N ALA A 58 -7.44 5.22 3.17
CA ALA A 58 -6.21 4.63 3.72
C ALA A 58 -6.28 3.11 3.87
N THR A 59 -7.47 2.56 4.12
CA THR A 59 -7.65 1.11 4.33
C THR A 59 -7.16 0.26 3.15
N HIS A 60 -7.23 0.79 1.93
CA HIS A 60 -6.69 0.12 0.73
C HIS A 60 -5.17 0.02 0.76
N ASP A 61 -4.48 1.13 1.04
CA ASP A 61 -3.02 1.15 1.01
C ASP A 61 -2.42 0.52 2.26
N LEU A 62 -3.05 0.68 3.44
CA LEU A 62 -2.64 -0.01 4.67
C LEU A 62 -2.70 -1.54 4.51
N ASP A 63 -3.70 -2.05 3.79
CA ASP A 63 -3.80 -3.47 3.45
C ASP A 63 -2.63 -3.93 2.56
N VAL A 64 -2.37 -3.23 1.46
CA VAL A 64 -1.26 -3.56 0.53
C VAL A 64 0.10 -3.39 1.21
N MET A 65 0.30 -2.35 2.01
CA MET A 65 1.52 -2.16 2.78
C MET A 65 1.73 -3.30 3.78
N GLY A 66 0.68 -3.75 4.47
CA GLY A 66 0.75 -4.89 5.37
C GLY A 66 1.08 -6.20 4.66
N LEU A 67 0.51 -6.41 3.47
CA LEU A 67 0.84 -7.57 2.61
C LEU A 67 2.33 -7.60 2.26
N LEU A 68 2.91 -6.45 1.90
CA LEU A 68 4.28 -6.37 1.39
C LEU A 68 5.35 -6.23 2.48
N ALA A 69 5.03 -5.58 3.61
CA ALA A 69 5.99 -5.24 4.66
C ALA A 69 5.79 -6.00 5.97
N GLY A 70 4.75 -6.82 6.11
CA GLY A 70 4.49 -7.57 7.34
C GLY A 70 3.62 -6.81 8.34
N LYS A 71 3.79 -7.07 9.64
CA LYS A 71 2.89 -6.53 10.67
C LYS A 71 3.32 -5.11 11.07
N PRO A 72 2.43 -4.10 11.01
CA PRO A 72 2.69 -2.80 11.64
C PRO A 72 2.83 -2.94 13.15
N ILE A 73 3.84 -2.27 13.74
CA ILE A 73 4.13 -2.27 15.18
C ILE A 73 4.01 -0.88 15.82
N ARG A 74 4.11 0.20 15.05
CA ARG A 74 3.83 1.56 15.52
C ARG A 74 3.41 2.48 14.39
N ILE A 75 2.61 3.50 14.70
CA ILE A 75 2.17 4.55 13.78
C ILE A 75 2.31 5.91 14.46
N SER A 76 2.88 6.87 13.76
CA SER A 76 2.80 8.30 14.08
C SER A 76 2.16 9.02 12.89
N ALA A 77 1.26 9.96 13.13
CA ALA A 77 0.53 10.61 12.04
C ALA A 77 0.20 12.06 12.36
N GLU A 78 -0.21 12.77 11.32
CA GLU A 78 -0.80 14.12 11.34
C GLU A 78 -2.09 14.08 10.52
N THR A 79 -3.10 14.83 10.96
CA THR A 79 -4.40 14.94 10.27
C THR A 79 -4.84 16.38 10.12
N GLU A 80 -5.53 16.69 9.03
CA GLU A 80 -6.19 17.99 8.84
C GLU A 80 -7.66 17.79 8.52
N GLN A 81 -8.48 18.74 8.95
CA GLN A 81 -9.92 18.79 8.68
C GLN A 81 -10.25 20.20 8.18
N LYS A 82 -10.49 20.35 6.88
CA LYS A 82 -10.68 21.65 6.22
C LYS A 82 -11.97 21.74 5.41
N ALA A 83 -12.31 20.68 4.68
CA ALA A 83 -13.49 20.60 3.81
C ALA A 83 -14.63 19.81 4.46
N HIS A 84 -14.32 18.71 5.17
CA HIS A 84 -15.30 17.92 5.90
C HIS A 84 -15.61 18.51 7.29
N ARG A 85 -16.86 18.40 7.72
CA ARG A 85 -17.35 19.05 8.95
C ARG A 85 -17.06 18.30 10.25
N THR A 86 -16.89 16.99 10.20
CA THR A 86 -16.76 16.14 11.40
C THR A 86 -15.62 15.12 11.35
N HIS A 87 -14.87 15.05 10.25
CA HIS A 87 -13.87 14.00 10.02
C HIS A 87 -12.67 14.60 9.29
N GLU A 88 -11.54 13.92 9.36
CA GLU A 88 -10.30 14.31 8.68
C GLU A 88 -10.41 14.20 7.15
N ASP A 89 -9.83 15.17 6.45
CA ASP A 89 -9.73 15.25 4.99
C ASP A 89 -8.33 14.90 4.47
N LEU A 90 -7.36 14.87 5.38
CA LEU A 90 -5.97 14.57 5.12
C LEU A 90 -5.42 13.77 6.28
N LEU A 91 -4.67 12.73 5.94
CA LEU A 91 -3.86 11.93 6.84
C LEU A 91 -2.48 11.73 6.22
N ALA A 92 -1.45 12.10 6.97
CA ALA A 92 -0.06 11.77 6.68
C ALA A 92 0.48 10.90 7.82
N ALA A 93 0.98 9.71 7.53
CA ALA A 93 1.43 8.77 8.55
C ALA A 93 2.79 8.15 8.24
N LEU A 94 3.58 7.93 9.30
CA LEU A 94 4.77 7.10 9.32
C LEU A 94 4.47 5.82 10.11
N ILE A 95 4.78 4.68 9.50
CA ILE A 95 4.47 3.35 10.01
C ILE A 95 5.78 2.58 10.16
N ARG A 96 5.96 1.88 11.29
CA ARG A 96 7.04 0.89 11.42
C ARG A 96 6.44 -0.50 11.31
N PHE A 97 7.05 -1.33 10.49
CA PHE A 97 6.73 -2.75 10.40
C PHE A 97 7.71 -3.59 11.23
N ASP A 98 7.28 -4.77 11.65
CA ASP A 98 8.10 -5.77 12.35
C ASP A 98 9.30 -6.25 11.52
N SER A 99 9.15 -6.28 10.19
CA SER A 99 10.23 -6.50 9.22
C SER A 99 11.33 -5.44 9.25
N GLY A 100 11.11 -4.32 9.93
CA GLY A 100 12.00 -3.17 9.96
C GLY A 100 11.82 -2.20 8.78
N ILE A 101 10.92 -2.49 7.84
CA ILE A 101 10.54 -1.58 6.75
C ILE A 101 9.83 -0.34 7.34
N VAL A 102 10.06 0.83 6.72
CA VAL A 102 9.34 2.07 7.03
C VAL A 102 8.21 2.27 6.03
N GLY A 103 7.00 2.50 6.53
CA GLY A 103 5.86 2.94 5.75
C GLY A 103 5.70 4.45 5.78
N VAL A 104 5.44 5.05 4.62
CA VAL A 104 4.96 6.43 4.50
C VAL A 104 3.61 6.36 3.81
N LEU A 105 2.60 6.99 4.40
CA LEU A 105 1.25 7.02 3.87
C LEU A 105 0.80 8.47 3.76
N GLU A 106 0.40 8.88 2.56
CA GLU A 106 -0.23 10.17 2.29
C GLU A 106 -1.60 9.93 1.66
N VAL A 107 -2.68 10.29 2.36
CA VAL A 107 -4.03 10.23 1.81
C VAL A 107 -4.75 11.54 2.06
N ASN A 108 -5.40 12.10 1.04
CA ASN A 108 -6.23 13.30 1.22
C ASN A 108 -7.25 13.52 0.11
N TRP A 109 -8.23 14.35 0.44
CA TRP A 109 -9.26 14.90 -0.45
C TRP A 109 -9.02 16.37 -0.86
N LEU A 110 -7.85 16.90 -0.52
CA LEU A 110 -7.50 18.32 -0.70
C LEU A 110 -6.66 18.56 -1.96
N THR A 111 -6.27 17.49 -2.66
CA THR A 111 -5.42 17.56 -3.86
C THR A 111 -6.28 17.63 -5.13
N PRO A 112 -6.13 18.65 -5.99
CA PRO A 112 -6.94 18.77 -7.21
C PRO A 112 -6.73 17.66 -8.26
N ASP A 113 -5.58 16.98 -8.23
CA ASP A 113 -5.26 15.88 -9.12
C ASP A 113 -5.49 14.53 -8.45
N LYS A 114 -5.83 13.50 -9.25
CA LYS A 114 -6.06 12.15 -8.75
C LYS A 114 -4.78 11.32 -8.86
N VAL A 115 -4.19 11.02 -7.71
CA VAL A 115 -2.98 10.19 -7.58
C VAL A 115 -3.34 8.90 -6.86
N ARG A 116 -2.97 7.75 -7.45
CA ARG A 116 -2.94 6.46 -6.75
C ARG A 116 -1.64 5.75 -7.08
N GLN A 117 -0.69 5.83 -6.16
CA GLN A 117 0.65 5.31 -6.36
C GLN A 117 1.16 4.57 -5.14
N LEU A 118 1.90 3.50 -5.37
CA LEU A 118 2.71 2.82 -4.35
C LEU A 118 4.15 2.73 -4.84
N THR A 119 5.10 3.12 -4.01
CA THR A 119 6.53 3.03 -4.30
C THR A 119 7.20 2.14 -3.27
N VAL A 120 7.98 1.16 -3.71
CA VAL A 120 8.78 0.28 -2.85
C VAL A 120 10.24 0.52 -3.16
N THR A 121 11.02 0.96 -2.16
CA THR A 121 12.45 1.27 -2.30
C THR A 121 13.28 0.26 -1.55
N GLY A 122 14.31 -0.28 -2.20
CA GLY A 122 15.26 -1.22 -1.61
C GLY A 122 16.68 -1.03 -2.13
N GLU A 123 17.56 -1.98 -1.81
CA GLU A 123 18.99 -1.93 -2.16
C GLU A 123 19.24 -1.73 -3.65
N ARG A 124 18.45 -2.41 -4.50
CA ARG A 124 18.70 -2.45 -5.95
C ARG A 124 17.94 -1.41 -6.77
N GLY A 125 17.16 -0.55 -6.12
CA GLY A 125 16.36 0.46 -6.81
C GLY A 125 14.97 0.61 -6.20
N MET A 126 13.99 0.98 -7.04
CA MET A 126 12.61 1.12 -6.61
C MET A 126 11.61 0.60 -7.64
N PHE A 127 10.53 0.00 -7.15
CA PHE A 127 9.33 -0.21 -7.94
C PHE A 127 8.34 0.92 -7.71
N VAL A 128 7.65 1.32 -8.78
CA VAL A 128 6.52 2.25 -8.75
C VAL A 128 5.31 1.59 -9.39
N VAL A 129 4.24 1.44 -8.60
CA VAL A 129 2.91 1.00 -9.03
C VAL A 129 2.05 2.23 -9.25
N ASP A 130 1.48 2.34 -10.44
CA ASP A 130 0.34 3.21 -10.73
C ASP A 130 -0.93 2.35 -10.71
N TYR A 131 -1.73 2.50 -9.65
CA TYR A 131 -2.93 1.69 -9.48
C TYR A 131 -3.99 1.98 -10.54
N LEU A 132 -4.11 3.25 -10.97
CA LEU A 132 -5.14 3.68 -11.92
C LEU A 132 -4.91 3.06 -13.29
N ASN A 133 -3.66 3.06 -13.74
CA ASN A 133 -3.30 2.58 -15.05
C ASN A 133 -2.82 1.12 -15.07
N GLN A 134 -2.71 0.49 -13.89
CA GLN A 134 -2.22 -0.87 -13.68
C GLN A 134 -0.80 -1.05 -14.24
N HIS A 135 0.07 -0.07 -14.00
CA HIS A 135 1.46 -0.11 -14.45
C HIS A 135 2.39 -0.41 -13.29
N LEU A 136 3.43 -1.18 -13.60
CA LEU A 136 4.57 -1.40 -12.73
C LEU A 136 5.82 -0.97 -13.49
N THR A 137 6.61 -0.13 -12.84
CA THR A 137 7.91 0.34 -13.37
C THR A 137 8.99 0.05 -12.34
N LEU A 138 10.10 -0.54 -12.77
CA LEU A 138 11.33 -0.67 -12.01
C LEU A 138 12.29 0.43 -12.43
N TYR A 139 12.80 1.17 -11.45
CA TYR A 139 13.95 2.06 -11.59
C TYR A 139 15.11 1.40 -10.87
N GLU A 140 16.08 0.90 -11.63
CA GLU A 140 17.25 0.25 -11.06
C GLU A 140 18.23 1.29 -10.51
N ASN A 141 18.98 0.92 -9.47
CA ASN A 141 20.18 1.66 -9.06
C ASN A 141 21.37 1.11 -9.84
N ALA A 142 22.03 1.94 -10.65
CA ALA A 142 23.14 1.49 -11.52
C ALA A 142 24.32 0.86 -10.74
N HIS A 143 24.50 1.26 -9.48
CA HIS A 143 25.58 0.77 -8.61
C HIS A 143 25.17 -0.41 -7.73
N ALA A 144 23.96 -0.96 -7.90
CA ALA A 144 23.48 -2.10 -7.11
C ALA A 144 24.09 -3.46 -7.54
N THR A 145 25.41 -3.49 -7.71
CA THR A 145 26.15 -4.75 -7.85
C THR A 145 26.38 -5.40 -6.49
N LYS A 146 26.58 -6.71 -6.51
CA LYS A 146 26.52 -7.59 -5.33
C LYS A 146 27.46 -7.09 -4.22
N ALA A 147 26.85 -6.87 -3.05
CA ALA A 147 27.44 -6.32 -1.83
C ALA A 147 27.54 -4.78 -1.83
N TRP A 148 27.01 -4.20 -0.75
CA TRP A 148 27.44 -2.90 -0.25
C TRP A 148 28.90 -3.02 0.24
N ASP A 149 29.81 -3.39 -0.65
CA ASP A 149 31.24 -3.27 -0.41
C ASP A 149 31.56 -1.78 -0.31
N THR A 150 32.58 -1.45 0.47
CA THR A 150 32.96 -0.10 0.89
C THR A 150 33.11 0.91 -0.26
N ILE A 151 33.22 0.43 -1.50
CA ILE A 151 33.31 1.21 -2.74
C ILE A 151 31.93 1.70 -3.21
N ALA A 152 30.87 0.89 -3.12
CA ALA A 152 29.50 1.29 -3.51
C ALA A 152 28.93 2.41 -2.61
N ILE A 153 29.45 2.51 -1.37
CA ILE A 153 29.10 3.59 -0.42
C ILE A 153 29.54 4.96 -0.95
N PHE A 154 30.62 5.05 -1.73
CA PHE A 154 31.10 6.31 -2.30
C PHE A 154 30.34 6.74 -3.56
N GLU A 155 29.77 5.78 -4.32
CA GLU A 155 29.05 6.07 -5.57
C GLU A 155 27.57 6.39 -5.36
N GLY A 156 27.00 6.00 -4.20
CA GLY A 156 25.66 6.41 -3.78
C GLY A 156 24.54 5.77 -4.61
N VAL A 157 23.49 6.54 -4.89
CA VAL A 157 22.33 6.11 -5.69
C VAL A 157 22.32 6.92 -6.98
N THR A 158 22.35 6.23 -8.13
CA THR A 158 22.22 6.85 -9.45
C THR A 158 21.20 6.09 -10.30
N GLU A 159 20.62 6.79 -11.28
CA GLU A 159 19.61 6.23 -12.16
C GLU A 159 20.23 5.16 -13.07
N GLY A 160 19.75 3.92 -12.94
CA GLY A 160 20.03 2.80 -13.84
C GLY A 160 18.94 2.65 -14.91
N ASN A 161 18.71 1.41 -15.39
CA ASN A 161 17.65 1.19 -16.37
C ASN A 161 16.27 1.45 -15.75
N VAL A 162 15.37 1.92 -16.60
CA VAL A 162 13.95 2.03 -16.29
C VAL A 162 13.19 0.98 -17.09
N THR A 163 12.63 -0.01 -16.39
CA THR A 163 11.87 -1.10 -17.01
C THR A 163 10.40 -0.97 -16.67
N ARG A 164 9.57 -0.77 -17.69
CA ARG A 164 8.11 -0.83 -17.53
C ARG A 164 7.60 -2.20 -17.94
N PHE A 165 6.92 -2.89 -17.03
CA PHE A 165 6.44 -4.24 -17.29
C PHE A 165 5.16 -4.21 -18.12
N ALA A 166 5.11 -5.05 -19.15
CA ALA A 166 3.91 -5.28 -19.94
C ALA A 166 2.98 -6.21 -19.15
N LEU A 167 2.04 -5.63 -18.41
CA LEU A 167 1.05 -6.38 -17.64
C LEU A 167 -0.25 -6.50 -18.43
N GLN A 168 -0.86 -7.70 -18.39
CA GLN A 168 -2.20 -7.87 -18.90
C GLN A 168 -3.17 -7.13 -17.99
N ARG A 169 -3.91 -6.18 -18.54
CA ARG A 169 -4.96 -5.47 -17.80
C ARG A 169 -6.10 -6.42 -17.51
N VAL A 170 -6.60 -6.37 -16.29
CA VAL A 170 -7.78 -7.09 -15.85
C VAL A 170 -8.66 -6.12 -15.06
N GLU A 171 -9.96 -6.37 -15.03
CA GLU A 171 -10.85 -5.63 -14.13
C GLU A 171 -10.71 -6.20 -12.71
N PRO A 172 -10.14 -5.45 -11.74
CA PRO A 172 -9.79 -6.03 -10.43
C PRO A 172 -11.02 -6.49 -9.63
N LEU A 173 -12.16 -5.78 -9.75
CA LEU A 173 -13.41 -6.17 -9.09
C LEU A 173 -13.92 -7.51 -9.64
N ARG A 174 -13.88 -7.69 -10.95
CA ARG A 174 -14.25 -8.96 -11.58
C ARG A 174 -13.33 -10.09 -11.09
N ALA A 175 -12.01 -9.87 -11.10
CA ALA A 175 -11.04 -10.87 -10.63
C ALA A 175 -11.25 -11.24 -9.16
N GLN A 176 -11.58 -10.26 -8.31
CA GLN A 176 -11.93 -10.48 -6.90
C GLN A 176 -13.18 -11.37 -6.75
N LEU A 177 -14.24 -11.07 -7.50
CA LEU A 177 -15.48 -11.85 -7.44
C LEU A 177 -15.29 -13.27 -8.00
N GLU A 178 -14.54 -13.43 -9.08
CA GLU A 178 -14.18 -14.74 -9.64
C GLU A 178 -13.37 -15.56 -8.62
N SER A 179 -12.40 -14.94 -7.93
CA SER A 179 -11.63 -15.58 -6.86
C SER A 179 -12.51 -15.99 -5.67
N PHE A 180 -13.46 -15.14 -5.26
CA PHE A 180 -14.39 -15.50 -4.19
C PHE A 180 -15.30 -16.68 -4.57
N VAL A 181 -15.84 -16.69 -5.80
CA VAL A 181 -16.65 -17.81 -6.30
C VAL A 181 -15.84 -19.10 -6.33
N ALA A 182 -14.58 -19.06 -6.78
CA ALA A 182 -13.69 -20.22 -6.77
C ALA A 182 -13.46 -20.74 -5.34
N ALA A 183 -13.21 -19.85 -4.37
CA ALA A 183 -13.03 -20.23 -2.98
C ALA A 183 -14.29 -20.88 -2.36
N VAL A 184 -15.48 -20.37 -2.69
CA VAL A 184 -16.76 -20.95 -2.25
C VAL A 184 -16.98 -22.35 -2.84
N ARG A 185 -16.51 -22.60 -4.07
CA ARG A 185 -16.57 -23.91 -4.72
C ARG A 185 -15.51 -24.90 -4.26
N GLY A 186 -14.48 -24.43 -3.54
CA GLY A 186 -13.33 -25.23 -3.16
C GLY A 186 -12.25 -25.34 -4.26
N ASP A 187 -12.34 -24.52 -5.30
CA ASP A 187 -11.43 -24.53 -6.45
C ASP A 187 -10.18 -23.65 -6.24
N GLY A 188 -10.05 -23.01 -5.06
CA GLY A 188 -8.92 -22.15 -4.74
C GLY A 188 -8.96 -21.60 -3.31
N PRO A 189 -7.88 -20.93 -2.87
CA PRO A 189 -7.84 -20.33 -1.54
C PRO A 189 -8.66 -19.04 -1.48
N LEU A 190 -9.08 -18.69 -0.27
CA LEU A 190 -9.63 -17.37 0.03
C LEU A 190 -8.48 -16.35 0.12
N VAL A 191 -8.36 -15.47 -0.88
CA VAL A 191 -7.25 -14.50 -0.99
C VAL A 191 -7.33 -13.37 0.04
N VAL A 192 -8.55 -12.95 0.40
CA VAL A 192 -8.79 -11.88 1.37
C VAL A 192 -9.78 -12.37 2.40
N SER A 193 -9.35 -12.41 3.66
CA SER A 193 -10.14 -12.88 4.80
C SER A 193 -10.88 -11.74 5.50
N GLY A 194 -11.84 -12.08 6.37
CA GLY A 194 -12.44 -11.12 7.29
C GLY A 194 -11.41 -10.48 8.23
N GLU A 195 -10.40 -11.24 8.65
CA GLU A 195 -9.32 -10.75 9.48
C GLU A 195 -8.44 -9.70 8.78
N ASP A 196 -8.29 -9.76 7.45
CA ASP A 196 -7.63 -8.70 6.67
C ASP A 196 -8.38 -7.37 6.81
N GLY A 197 -9.71 -7.40 6.62
CA GLY A 197 -10.55 -6.20 6.77
C GLY A 197 -10.51 -5.60 8.17
N VAL A 198 -10.57 -6.45 9.22
CA VAL A 198 -10.45 -6.00 10.60
C VAL A 198 -9.08 -5.34 10.86
N ARG A 199 -7.99 -5.89 10.30
CA ARG A 199 -6.66 -5.29 10.42
C ARG A 199 -6.62 -3.92 9.75
N ALA A 200 -7.10 -3.79 8.50
CA ALA A 200 -7.10 -2.52 7.78
C ALA A 200 -7.86 -1.42 8.53
N VAL A 201 -9.04 -1.74 9.07
CA VAL A 201 -9.85 -0.81 9.88
C VAL A 201 -9.12 -0.40 11.17
N ARG A 202 -8.54 -1.36 11.90
CA ARG A 202 -7.78 -1.05 13.14
C ARG A 202 -6.60 -0.13 12.87
N LEU A 203 -5.89 -0.35 11.77
CA LEU A 203 -4.74 0.49 11.39
C LEU A 203 -5.18 1.90 11.00
N ALA A 204 -6.27 2.03 10.25
CA ALA A 204 -6.82 3.34 9.90
C ALA A 204 -7.24 4.12 11.15
N LEU A 205 -7.95 3.47 12.08
CA LEU A 205 -8.34 4.08 13.36
C LEU A 205 -7.13 4.48 14.21
N ALA A 206 -6.10 3.62 14.28
CA ALA A 206 -4.86 3.95 15.00
C ALA A 206 -4.10 5.13 14.37
N ALA A 207 -4.13 5.27 13.04
CA ALA A 207 -3.55 6.41 12.36
C ALA A 207 -4.31 7.71 12.65
N VAL A 208 -5.64 7.67 12.68
CA VAL A 208 -6.48 8.81 13.09
C VAL A 208 -6.23 9.17 14.56
N GLU A 209 -6.14 8.18 15.45
CA GLU A 209 -5.80 8.39 16.86
C GLU A 209 -4.43 9.06 17.02
N ALA A 210 -3.42 8.58 16.28
CA ALA A 210 -2.09 9.16 16.30
C ALA A 210 -2.10 10.63 15.85
N GLY A 211 -2.81 10.93 14.76
CA GLY A 211 -2.96 12.30 14.23
C GLY A 211 -3.71 13.23 15.18
N ALA A 212 -4.84 12.79 15.72
CA ALA A 212 -5.65 13.60 16.62
C ALA A 212 -4.96 13.86 17.98
N SER A 213 -4.15 12.91 18.46
CA SER A 213 -3.47 13.02 19.76
C SER A 213 -2.07 13.64 19.68
N GLY A 214 -1.47 13.71 18.49
CA GLY A 214 -0.07 14.08 18.30
C GLY A 214 0.92 13.08 18.90
N ARG A 215 0.49 11.84 19.17
CA ARG A 215 1.30 10.79 19.82
C ARG A 215 1.50 9.61 18.88
N THR A 216 2.62 8.92 19.06
CA THR A 216 2.83 7.63 18.40
C THR A 216 1.97 6.56 19.09
N VAL A 217 1.23 5.78 18.29
CA VAL A 217 0.42 4.63 18.72
C VAL A 217 1.20 3.34 18.47
N SER A 218 1.25 2.46 19.46
CA SER A 218 1.82 1.10 19.36
C SER A 218 0.73 0.07 19.06
N LEU A 219 1.04 -0.99 18.30
CA LEU A 219 0.07 -1.94 17.74
C LEU A 219 0.26 -3.41 18.13
#